data_AF-A0A1B6M7V7-F1
#
_entry.id   AF-A0A1B6M7V7-F1
#
_cell.length_a   1.000
_cell.length_b   1.000
_cell.length_c   1.000
_cell.angle_alpha   90.00
_cell.angle_beta   90.00
_cell.angle_gamma   90.00
#
_symmetry.space_group_name_H-M   'P 1'
#
loop_
_entity.id
_entity.type
_entity.pdbx_description
1 polymer ?
#
loop_
_entity_poly.entity_id
_entity_poly.type
_entity_poly.pdbx_seq_one_letter_code
_entity_poly.pdbx_strand_id
1 'polypeptide(L)'
;QNEMLVATVLFAALVGSGHVLPAQAQSCKLTLQTDLDSTKEPLVLAVKTTQIRGRKKVVEQLEIVRPEVEKRNGVITIDESQSLLVACPGSRNNNRGTGEQTAYVRCKDGKLTVGNQQATKETLSCTNSVADSSVVVTDTVCGSGDDTGVIVQLGYQL
;
A
#
# COMPACT_ATOMS: atom_id res chain seq x y z
N GLN A 1 -39.49 59.84 33.42
CA GLN A 1 -38.62 58.98 34.27
C GLN A 1 -38.33 57.72 33.48
N ASN A 2 -37.25 57.72 32.70
CA ASN A 2 -36.79 56.58 31.92
C ASN A 2 -35.31 56.39 32.23
N GLU A 3 -34.97 55.35 32.98
CA GLU A 3 -33.61 54.82 33.01
C GLU A 3 -33.69 53.34 32.65
N MET A 4 -33.27 53.03 31.42
CA MET A 4 -33.11 51.67 30.94
C MET A 4 -31.61 51.37 30.97
N LEU A 5 -31.21 50.56 31.94
CA LEU A 5 -29.84 50.11 32.12
C LEU A 5 -29.50 49.10 31.01
N VAL A 6 -28.66 49.48 30.05
CA VAL A 6 -28.14 48.57 29.02
C VAL A 6 -26.87 47.93 29.56
N ALA A 7 -26.96 46.66 29.96
CA ALA A 7 -25.81 45.85 30.35
C ALA A 7 -25.17 45.23 29.09
N THR A 8 -24.05 45.80 28.66
CA THR A 8 -23.24 45.25 27.56
C THR A 8 -22.37 44.11 28.09
N VAL A 9 -22.75 42.87 27.81
CA VAL A 9 -21.91 41.69 28.09
C VAL A 9 -20.92 41.51 26.93
N LEU A 10 -19.67 41.92 27.17
CA LEU A 10 -18.56 41.59 26.26
C LEU A 10 -18.26 40.09 26.35
N PHE A 11 -18.66 39.31 25.35
CA PHE A 11 -18.11 37.99 25.12
C PHE A 11 -16.75 38.14 24.44
N ALA A 12 -15.67 38.04 25.22
CA ALA A 12 -14.33 37.85 24.67
C ALA A 12 -14.26 36.48 24.00
N ALA A 13 -14.41 36.45 22.67
CA ALA A 13 -14.14 35.28 21.86
C ALA A 13 -12.63 35.00 21.91
N LEU A 14 -12.23 34.07 22.78
CA LEU A 14 -10.94 33.40 22.71
C LEU A 14 -10.91 32.58 21.42
N VAL A 15 -10.47 33.21 20.34
CA VAL A 15 -10.03 32.52 19.12
C VAL A 15 -8.73 31.82 19.49
N GLY A 16 -8.86 30.64 20.08
CA GLY A 16 -7.75 29.72 20.26
C GLY A 16 -7.27 29.32 18.87
N SER A 17 -6.19 29.95 18.41
CA SER A 17 -5.37 29.46 17.30
C SER A 17 -4.76 28.12 17.71
N GLY A 18 -5.58 27.07 17.71
CA GLY A 18 -5.13 25.71 17.78
C GLY A 18 -4.31 25.45 16.53
N HIS A 19 -3.00 25.55 16.65
CA HIS A 19 -2.08 24.95 15.70
C HIS A 19 -2.37 23.44 15.74
N VAL A 20 -3.23 22.99 14.82
CA VAL A 20 -3.40 21.57 14.55
C VAL A 20 -2.09 21.13 13.91
N LEU A 21 -1.16 20.69 14.75
CA LEU A 21 0.03 19.99 14.27
C LEU A 21 -0.48 18.83 13.41
N PRO A 22 -0.06 18.72 12.14
CA PRO A 22 -0.46 17.57 11.34
C PRO A 22 -0.02 16.33 12.10
N ALA A 23 -0.97 15.45 12.42
CA ALA A 23 -0.67 14.16 13.01
C ALA A 23 0.43 13.53 12.14
N GLN A 24 1.56 13.16 12.75
CA GLN A 24 2.60 12.41 12.04
C GLN A 24 1.92 11.19 11.44
N ALA A 25 1.85 11.14 10.12
CA ALA A 25 1.31 9.99 9.41
C ALA A 25 2.08 8.77 9.90
N GLN A 26 1.36 7.84 10.54
CA GLN A 26 1.99 6.64 11.07
C GLN A 26 2.45 5.81 9.89
N SER A 27 3.72 5.42 9.91
CA SER A 27 4.31 4.58 8.87
C SER A 27 4.50 3.17 9.40
N CYS A 28 4.37 2.22 8.51
CA CYS A 28 4.54 0.80 8.75
C CYS A 28 5.67 0.27 7.86
N LYS A 29 6.44 -0.68 8.38
CA LYS A 29 7.55 -1.31 7.64
C LYS A 29 7.22 -2.76 7.38
N LEU A 30 7.27 -3.16 6.11
CA LEU A 30 7.29 -4.56 5.68
C LEU A 30 8.74 -4.94 5.38
N THR A 31 9.29 -5.86 6.16
CA THR A 31 10.64 -6.37 5.98
C THR A 31 10.60 -7.69 5.23
N LEU A 32 11.16 -7.73 4.02
CA LEU A 32 11.05 -8.87 3.11
C LEU A 32 11.59 -10.17 3.70
N GLN A 33 12.64 -10.10 4.53
CA GLN A 33 13.30 -11.27 5.10
C GLN A 33 12.57 -11.85 6.32
N THR A 34 11.86 -11.01 7.10
CA THR A 34 11.22 -11.44 8.36
C THR A 34 9.74 -11.64 8.22
N ASP A 35 9.08 -10.80 7.41
CA ASP A 35 7.63 -10.73 7.34
C ASP A 35 7.08 -11.52 6.16
N LEU A 36 7.93 -11.96 5.23
CA LEU A 36 7.56 -12.83 4.12
C LEU A 36 8.25 -14.19 4.23
N ASP A 37 7.58 -15.20 3.70
CA ASP A 37 8.16 -16.53 3.56
C ASP A 37 8.94 -16.62 2.24
N SER A 38 10.27 -16.45 2.32
CA SER A 38 11.16 -16.49 1.16
C SER A 38 11.13 -17.83 0.41
N THR A 39 10.69 -18.91 1.05
CA THR A 39 10.55 -20.23 0.39
C THR A 39 9.31 -20.34 -0.49
N LYS A 40 8.41 -19.34 -0.42
CA LYS A 40 7.13 -19.32 -1.13
C LYS A 40 7.04 -18.24 -2.21
N GLU A 41 8.09 -17.42 -2.33
CA GLU A 41 8.28 -16.43 -3.40
C GLU A 41 7.06 -15.52 -3.69
N PRO A 42 6.44 -14.89 -2.66
CA PRO A 42 5.35 -13.96 -2.89
C PRO A 42 5.84 -12.72 -3.66
N LEU A 43 4.99 -12.19 -4.55
CA LEU A 43 5.26 -10.93 -5.24
C LEU A 43 4.63 -9.76 -4.48
N VAL A 44 5.40 -8.71 -4.21
CA VAL A 44 4.90 -7.50 -3.54
C VAL A 44 4.81 -6.35 -4.53
N LEU A 45 3.60 -5.81 -4.69
CA LEU A 45 3.29 -4.72 -5.61
C LEU A 45 2.75 -3.53 -4.83
N ALA A 46 3.11 -2.31 -5.25
CA ALA A 46 2.47 -1.10 -4.74
C ALA A 46 1.15 -0.87 -5.48
N VAL A 47 0.09 -0.51 -4.75
CA VAL A 47 -1.20 -0.14 -5.31
C VAL A 47 -1.28 1.37 -5.41
N LYS A 48 -1.36 1.87 -6.65
CA LYS A 48 -1.48 3.30 -6.94
C LYS A 48 -2.87 3.61 -7.47
N THR A 49 -3.59 4.42 -6.70
CA THR A 49 -4.96 4.81 -7.02
C THR A 49 -4.95 6.12 -7.80
N THR A 50 -5.28 6.08 -9.09
CA THR A 50 -5.35 7.29 -9.92
C THR A 50 -6.80 7.66 -10.22
N GLN A 51 -7.17 8.91 -9.92
CA GLN A 51 -8.44 9.49 -10.35
C GLN A 51 -8.28 10.14 -11.72
N ILE A 52 -9.06 9.66 -12.69
CA ILE A 52 -9.11 10.28 -14.01
C ILE A 52 -10.11 11.45 -13.96
N ARG A 53 -9.63 12.69 -14.09
CA ARG A 53 -10.50 13.88 -14.14
C ARG A 53 -11.55 13.70 -15.26
N GLY A 54 -12.83 13.88 -14.91
CA GLY A 54 -13.96 13.76 -15.84
C GLY A 54 -14.67 12.40 -15.87
N ARG A 55 -14.17 11.38 -15.15
CA ARG A 55 -14.91 10.13 -14.90
C ARG A 55 -14.83 9.79 -13.41
N LYS A 56 -15.94 9.40 -12.77
CA LYS A 56 -15.96 8.82 -11.41
C LYS A 56 -15.28 7.43 -11.34
N LYS A 57 -14.31 7.15 -12.22
CA LYS A 57 -13.62 5.87 -12.27
C LYS A 57 -12.27 6.01 -11.57
N VAL A 58 -12.15 5.31 -10.46
CA VAL A 58 -10.88 5.08 -9.79
C VAL A 58 -10.22 3.88 -10.48
N VAL A 59 -8.98 4.06 -10.93
CA VAL A 59 -8.20 2.96 -11.52
C VAL A 59 -7.07 2.64 -10.56
N GLU A 60 -6.99 1.38 -10.14
CA GLU A 60 -5.84 0.84 -9.42
C GLU A 60 -4.78 0.42 -10.44
N GLN A 61 -3.59 1.01 -10.31
CA GLN A 61 -2.40 0.62 -11.04
C GLN A 61 -1.48 -0.14 -10.11
N LEU A 62 -0.94 -1.26 -10.58
CA LEU A 62 0.01 -2.06 -9.83
C LEU A 62 1.42 -1.71 -10.31
N GLU A 63 2.29 -1.32 -9.39
CA GLU A 63 3.69 -0.99 -9.67
C GLU A 63 4.60 -1.96 -8.90
N ILE A 64 5.72 -2.37 -9.51
CA ILE A 64 6.74 -3.14 -8.80
C ILE A 64 7.35 -2.22 -7.75
N VAL A 65 7.27 -2.62 -6.48
CA VAL A 65 7.84 -1.83 -5.39
C VAL A 65 9.35 -2.04 -5.35
N ARG A 66 10.11 -0.96 -5.12
CA ARG A 66 11.56 -1.03 -4.91
C ARG A 66 11.83 -0.92 -3.41
N PRO A 67 12.27 -1.99 -2.74
CA PRO A 67 12.60 -1.93 -1.32
C PRO A 67 13.82 -1.05 -1.08
N GLU A 68 13.82 -0.36 0.06
CA GLU A 68 15.01 0.27 0.61
C GLU A 68 15.86 -0.79 1.33
N VAL A 69 17.14 -0.49 1.54
CA VAL A 69 18.05 -1.38 2.27
C VAL A 69 18.30 -0.82 3.67
N GLU A 70 17.78 -1.49 4.69
CA GLU A 70 18.04 -1.17 6.10
C GLU A 70 18.69 -2.36 6.80
N LYS A 71 19.89 -2.17 7.36
CA LYS A 71 20.62 -3.22 8.09
C LYS A 71 20.73 -4.54 7.30
N ARG A 72 20.93 -4.46 5.98
CA ARG A 72 21.00 -5.58 5.03
C ARG A 72 19.66 -6.29 4.74
N ASN A 73 18.55 -5.75 5.23
CA ASN A 73 17.21 -6.22 4.91
C ASN A 73 16.57 -5.31 3.86
N GLY A 74 15.75 -5.91 3.00
CA GLY A 74 14.87 -5.17 2.10
C GLY A 74 13.65 -4.73 2.88
N VAL A 75 13.40 -3.42 2.93
CA VAL A 75 12.30 -2.83 3.69
C VAL A 75 11.45 -1.99 2.76
N ILE A 76 10.14 -2.19 2.83
CA ILE A 76 9.15 -1.34 2.17
C ILE A 76 8.42 -0.57 3.26
N THR A 77 8.53 0.74 3.23
CA THR A 77 7.82 1.63 4.15
C THR A 77 6.56 2.14 3.46
N ILE A 78 5.40 2.00 4.12
CA ILE A 78 4.13 2.56 3.67
C ILE A 78 3.47 3.38 4.78
N ASP A 79 2.74 4.43 4.41
CA ASP A 79 1.85 5.15 5.34
C ASP A 79 0.39 4.67 5.23
N GLU A 80 -0.51 5.27 6.00
CA GLU A 80 -1.94 4.91 6.04
C GLU A 80 -2.71 5.21 4.74
N SER A 81 -2.16 6.05 3.86
CA SER A 81 -2.76 6.36 2.55
C SER A 81 -2.36 5.36 1.46
N GLN A 82 -1.30 4.60 1.71
CA GLN A 82 -0.72 3.66 0.76
C GLN A 82 -1.20 2.23 1.03
N SER A 83 -1.11 1.39 0.01
CA SER A 83 -1.42 -0.03 0.11
C SER A 83 -0.44 -0.84 -0.72
N LEU A 84 -0.08 -2.01 -0.21
CA LEU A 84 0.64 -3.03 -0.97
C LEU A 84 -0.33 -4.16 -1.31
N LEU A 85 0.00 -4.88 -2.38
CA LEU A 85 -0.64 -6.12 -2.75
C LEU A 85 0.42 -7.22 -2.70
N VAL A 86 0.20 -8.21 -1.85
CA VAL A 86 1.00 -9.44 -1.80
C VAL A 86 0.28 -10.48 -2.64
N ALA A 87 0.86 -10.84 -3.79
CA ALA A 87 0.32 -11.83 -4.69
C ALA A 87 1.00 -13.19 -4.50
N CYS A 88 0.20 -14.24 -4.54
CA CYS A 88 0.60 -15.63 -4.57
C CYS A 88 0.42 -16.16 -5.99
N PRO A 89 1.49 -16.23 -6.79
CA PRO A 89 1.40 -16.59 -8.19
C PRO A 89 1.05 -18.07 -8.38
N GLY A 90 0.23 -18.34 -9.41
CA GLY A 90 -0.24 -19.68 -9.77
C GLY A 90 -1.72 -19.90 -9.44
N SER A 91 -2.44 -20.61 -10.32
CA SER A 91 -3.90 -20.81 -10.21
C SER A 91 -4.36 -21.63 -9.00
N ARG A 92 -3.43 -22.35 -8.36
CA ARG A 92 -3.66 -23.14 -7.13
C ARG A 92 -2.87 -22.61 -5.94
N ASN A 93 -2.35 -21.39 -6.04
CA ASN A 93 -1.59 -20.76 -4.96
C ASN A 93 -2.39 -19.60 -4.39
N ASN A 94 -2.54 -19.60 -3.07
CA ASN A 94 -3.33 -18.59 -2.37
C ASN A 94 -2.52 -18.04 -1.20
N ASN A 95 -2.83 -16.82 -0.79
CA ASN A 95 -2.36 -16.27 0.46
C ASN A 95 -3.07 -16.97 1.63
N ARG A 96 -2.32 -17.37 2.65
CA ARG A 96 -2.86 -18.12 3.81
C ARG A 96 -3.79 -17.29 4.69
N GLY A 97 -3.56 -15.98 4.78
CA GLY A 97 -4.40 -15.10 5.60
C GLY A 97 -5.77 -14.81 4.99
N THR A 98 -5.84 -14.67 3.66
CA THR A 98 -7.08 -14.32 2.96
C THR A 98 -7.79 -15.52 2.31
N GLY A 99 -7.06 -16.59 1.97
CA GLY A 99 -7.57 -17.67 1.13
C GLY A 99 -7.65 -17.33 -0.35
N GLU A 100 -7.31 -16.08 -0.73
CA GLU A 100 -7.35 -15.56 -2.10
C GLU A 100 -5.95 -15.53 -2.71
N GLN A 101 -5.83 -15.39 -4.03
CA GLN A 101 -4.52 -15.27 -4.71
C GLN A 101 -3.76 -13.99 -4.34
N THR A 102 -4.45 -13.01 -3.76
CA THR A 102 -3.86 -11.71 -3.39
C THR A 102 -4.32 -11.28 -2.01
N ALA A 103 -3.45 -10.57 -1.29
CA ALA A 103 -3.76 -9.93 -0.02
C ALA A 103 -3.38 -8.44 -0.08
N TYR A 104 -4.35 -7.57 0.20
CA TYR A 104 -4.08 -6.15 0.37
C TYR A 104 -3.53 -5.90 1.77
N VAL A 105 -2.34 -5.31 1.81
CA VAL A 105 -1.65 -4.92 3.04
C VAL A 105 -1.75 -3.41 3.22
N ARG A 106 -2.23 -2.96 4.37
CA ARG A 106 -2.37 -1.54 4.72
C ARG A 106 -1.66 -1.21 6.03
N CYS A 107 -1.22 0.03 6.16
CA CYS A 107 -0.83 0.58 7.46
C CYS A 107 -2.08 1.12 8.17
N LYS A 108 -2.31 0.66 9.40
CA LYS A 108 -3.37 1.18 10.26
C LYS A 108 -2.87 1.22 11.69
N ASP A 109 -2.94 2.38 12.33
CA ASP A 109 -2.51 2.56 13.72
C ASP A 109 -1.06 2.07 13.94
N GLY A 110 -0.18 2.33 12.95
CA GLY A 110 1.24 1.97 12.98
C GLY A 110 1.52 0.48 12.83
N LYS A 111 0.53 -0.32 12.42
CA LYS A 111 0.66 -1.76 12.18
C LYS A 111 0.25 -2.13 10.76
N LEU A 112 1.00 -3.06 10.17
CA LEU A 112 0.59 -3.70 8.93
C LEU A 112 -0.63 -4.58 9.20
N THR A 113 -1.61 -4.51 8.30
CA THR A 113 -2.87 -5.25 8.39
C THR A 113 -3.26 -5.86 7.06
N VAL A 114 -3.91 -7.02 7.11
CA VAL A 114 -4.59 -7.66 5.98
C VAL A 114 -6.07 -7.75 6.36
N GLY A 115 -6.92 -7.01 5.64
CA GLY A 115 -8.31 -6.80 6.07
C GLY A 115 -8.37 -6.14 7.46
N ASN A 116 -8.94 -6.85 8.44
CA ASN A 116 -9.05 -6.38 9.83
C ASN A 116 -8.06 -7.04 10.78
N GLN A 117 -7.16 -7.90 10.28
CA GLN A 117 -6.20 -8.64 11.09
C GLN A 117 -4.80 -8.05 10.95
N GLN A 118 -4.00 -8.15 12.00
CA GLN A 118 -2.59 -7.78 11.93
C GLN A 118 -1.85 -8.69 10.96
N ALA A 119 -1.06 -8.10 10.08
CA ALA A 119 -0.22 -8.86 9.16
C ALA A 119 0.94 -9.52 9.92
N THR A 120 1.07 -10.82 9.72
CA THR A 120 2.18 -11.64 10.20
C THR A 120 2.79 -12.41 9.02
N LYS A 121 3.97 -13.01 9.24
CA LYS A 121 4.59 -13.89 8.24
C LYS A 121 3.64 -14.97 7.75
N GLU A 122 2.84 -15.54 8.65
CA GLU A 122 1.90 -16.59 8.30
C GLU A 122 0.74 -16.07 7.45
N THR A 123 0.15 -14.93 7.83
CA THR A 123 -0.95 -14.34 7.05
C THR A 123 -0.48 -13.81 5.69
N LEU A 124 0.79 -13.44 5.54
CA LEU A 124 1.35 -12.95 4.26
C LEU A 124 1.91 -14.08 3.38
N SER A 125 2.11 -15.28 3.92
CA SER A 125 2.70 -16.40 3.19
C SER A 125 1.71 -17.04 2.20
N CYS A 126 2.27 -17.60 1.12
CA CYS A 126 1.51 -18.37 0.15
C CYS A 126 1.41 -19.85 0.57
N THR A 127 0.32 -20.50 0.19
CA THR A 127 0.09 -21.92 0.50
C THR A 127 1.13 -22.83 -0.15
N ASN A 128 1.47 -22.53 -1.40
CA ASN A 128 2.39 -23.30 -2.23
C ASN A 128 3.60 -22.45 -2.62
N SER A 129 4.75 -23.09 -2.82
CA SER A 129 5.86 -22.46 -3.54
C SER A 129 5.57 -22.53 -5.03
N VAL A 130 6.06 -21.55 -5.78
CA VAL A 130 6.08 -21.67 -7.24
C VAL A 130 7.35 -22.42 -7.63
N ALA A 131 7.23 -23.37 -8.57
CA ALA A 131 8.33 -24.29 -8.88
C ALA A 131 9.50 -23.55 -9.55
N ASP A 132 9.18 -22.61 -10.45
CA ASP A 132 10.15 -21.77 -11.16
C ASP A 132 9.57 -20.38 -11.43
N SER A 133 10.34 -19.33 -11.13
CA SER A 133 10.06 -17.96 -11.59
C SER A 133 10.77 -17.71 -12.92
N SER A 134 10.03 -17.32 -13.96
CA SER A 134 10.58 -17.06 -15.30
C SER A 134 10.30 -15.62 -15.69
N VAL A 135 11.35 -14.81 -15.86
CA VAL A 135 11.22 -13.47 -16.45
C VAL A 135 11.14 -13.62 -17.96
N VAL A 136 9.98 -13.33 -18.53
CA VAL A 136 9.79 -13.28 -19.99
C VAL A 136 9.84 -11.82 -20.40
N VAL A 137 10.98 -11.40 -20.95
CA VAL A 137 11.04 -10.13 -21.68
C VAL A 137 10.34 -10.37 -23.01
N THR A 138 9.24 -9.66 -23.25
CA THR A 138 8.54 -9.78 -24.54
C THR A 138 9.22 -8.84 -25.54
N ASP A 139 9.31 -9.23 -26.80
CA ASP A 139 9.78 -8.33 -27.88
C ASP A 139 8.70 -7.27 -28.24
N THR A 140 7.63 -7.18 -27.45
CA THR A 140 6.52 -6.26 -27.70
C THR A 140 6.91 -4.87 -27.21
N VAL A 141 7.09 -3.98 -28.17
CA VAL A 141 7.35 -2.57 -27.94
C VAL A 141 6.08 -1.90 -27.41
N CYS A 142 6.19 -1.14 -26.31
CA CYS A 142 5.12 -0.28 -25.80
C CYS A 142 5.48 1.20 -25.96
N GLY A 143 4.49 2.06 -26.18
CA GLY A 143 4.70 3.50 -26.43
C GLY A 143 5.02 3.83 -27.89
N SER A 144 5.32 5.11 -28.15
CA SER A 144 5.65 5.63 -29.49
C SER A 144 6.56 6.86 -29.40
N GLY A 145 7.50 7.02 -30.35
CA GLY A 145 8.43 8.15 -30.36
C GLY A 145 9.53 7.98 -29.32
N ASP A 146 9.85 9.03 -28.59
CA ASP A 146 10.88 8.99 -27.52
C ASP A 146 10.44 8.18 -26.30
N ASP A 147 9.14 7.87 -26.18
CA ASP A 147 8.54 7.07 -25.09
C ASP A 147 8.47 5.57 -25.41
N THR A 148 9.37 5.08 -26.27
CA THR A 148 9.40 3.67 -26.68
C THR A 148 10.05 2.81 -25.59
N GLY A 149 9.31 1.83 -25.06
CA GLY A 149 9.73 0.89 -24.03
C GLY A 149 9.52 -0.57 -24.42
N VAL A 150 9.97 -1.48 -23.57
CA VAL A 150 9.82 -2.94 -23.73
C VAL A 150 8.92 -3.46 -22.62
N ILE A 151 7.95 -4.32 -22.94
CA ILE A 151 7.11 -4.97 -21.92
C ILE A 151 7.91 -6.13 -21.30
N VAL A 152 8.27 -5.97 -20.03
CA VAL A 152 8.82 -7.07 -19.20
C VAL A 152 7.66 -7.75 -18.49
N GLN A 153 7.42 -9.02 -18.83
CA GLN A 153 6.42 -9.85 -18.17
C GLN A 153 7.11 -10.76 -17.15
N LEU A 154 6.84 -10.51 -15.87
CA LEU A 154 7.25 -11.42 -14.79
C LEU A 154 6.20 -12.53 -14.72
N GLY A 155 6.61 -13.74 -15.07
CA GLY A 155 5.79 -14.94 -15.04
C GLY A 155 6.36 -15.97 -14.08
N TYR A 156 5.52 -16.95 -13.74
CA TYR A 156 5.99 -18.13 -13.03
C TYR A 156 5.57 -19.36 -13.85
N GLN A 157 6.50 -20.30 -14.01
CA GLN A 157 6.24 -21.57 -14.68
C GLN A 157 5.70 -22.59 -13.66
N LEU A 158 4.64 -23.30 -14.07
CA LEU A 158 3.94 -24.32 -13.28
C LEU A 158 4.35 -25.73 -13.71
#